data_AF-A0A9E3BNK4-F1
#
_entry.id   AF-A0A9E3BNK4-F1
#
_cell.length_a   1.000
_cell.length_b   1.000
_cell.length_c   1.000
_cell.angle_alpha   90.00
_cell.angle_beta   90.00
_cell.angle_gamma   90.00
#
_symmetry.space_group_name_H-M   'P 1'
#
loop_
_entity.id
_entity.type
_entity.pdbx_description
1 polymer ?
#
loop_
_entity_poly.entity_id
_entity_poly.type
_entity_poly.pdbx_seq_one_letter_code
_entity_poly.pdbx_strand_id
1 'polypeptide(L)' 'GLGLAIARSLVAAHRSRLNVESTGGHGTTFWFSLPAAHAEAAAPG' A
#
# COMPACT_ATOMS: atom_id res chain seq x y z
N GLY A 1 17.81 7.05 1.69
CA GLY A 1 16.39 6.90 2.07
C GLY A 1 15.47 7.26 0.93
N LEU A 2 15.27 6.35 -0.02
CA LEU A 2 14.40 6.59 -1.19
C LEU A 2 13.14 5.70 -1.19
N GLY A 3 13.18 4.53 -0.56
CA GLY A 3 12.10 3.54 -0.63
C GLY A 3 10.72 4.08 -0.23
N LEU A 4 10.63 4.82 0.88
CA LEU A 4 9.35 5.37 1.34
C LEU A 4 8.81 6.47 0.41
N ALA A 5 9.69 7.28 -0.19
CA ALA A 5 9.28 8.29 -1.16
C ALA A 5 8.72 7.65 -2.43
N ILE A 6 9.36 6.58 -2.92
CA ILE A 6 8.88 5.80 -4.06
C ILE A 6 7.53 5.15 -3.74
N ALA A 7 7.42 4.48 -2.58
CA ALA A 7 6.18 3.86 -2.13
C ALA A 7 5.04 4.88 -2.04
N ARG A 8 5.28 6.06 -1.46
CA ARG A 8 4.31 7.14 -1.37
C ARG A 8 3.81 7.60 -2.75
N SER A 9 4.73 7.75 -3.72
CA SER A 9 4.38 8.13 -5.09
C SER A 9 3.52 7.07 -5.78
N LEU A 10 3.85 5.79 -5.63
CA LEU A 10 3.05 4.69 -6.19
C LEU A 10 1.64 4.64 -5.58
N VAL A 11 1.53 4.71 -4.26
CA VAL A 11 0.25 4.69 -3.56
C VAL A 11 -0.63 5.87 -3.98
N ALA A 12 -0.04 7.06 -4.11
CA ALA A 12 -0.75 8.25 -4.59
C ALA A 12 -1.23 8.12 -6.04
N ALA A 13 -0.43 7.50 -6.93
CA ALA A 13 -0.83 7.23 -8.31
C ALA A 13 -2.08 6.32 -8.40
N HIS A 14 -2.25 5.42 -7.42
CA HIS A 14 -3.44 4.56 -7.28
C HIS A 14 -4.58 5.25 -6.51
N ARG A 15 -4.55 6.59 -6.36
CA ARG A 15 -5.52 7.39 -5.60
C ARG A 15 -5.71 6.91 -4.15
N SER A 16 -4.71 6.23 -3.61
CA SER A 16 -4.70 5.69 -2.25
C SER A 16 -3.78 6.53 -1.36
N ARG A 17 -3.78 6.26 -0.05
CA ARG A 17 -2.95 6.99 0.92
C ARG A 17 -2.07 6.03 1.71
N LEU A 18 -0.84 6.45 1.98
CA LEU A 18 0.10 5.72 2.82
C LEU A 18 -0.07 6.21 4.26
N ASN A 19 -0.43 5.29 5.16
CA ASN A 19 -0.64 5.53 6.58
C ASN A 19 0.60 5.10 7.37
N VAL A 20 0.76 5.72 8.54
CA VAL A 20 1.85 5.41 9.47
C VAL A 20 1.28 5.34 10.89
N GLU A 21 1.69 4.30 11.60
CA GLU A 21 1.44 4.15 13.02
C GLU A 21 2.78 3.92 13.69
N SER A 22 3.13 4.73 14.68
CA SER A 22 4.42 4.66 15.36
C SER A 22 4.20 4.76 16.86
N THR A 23 4.83 3.84 17.59
CA THR A 23 4.88 3.89 19.05
C THR A 23 6.35 3.97 19.46
N GLY A 24 6.70 5.04 20.19
CA GLY A 24 8.07 5.27 20.66
C GLY A 24 8.62 4.04 21.38
N GLY A 25 9.82 3.62 21.02
CA GLY A 25 10.48 2.44 21.60
C GLY A 25 9.96 1.08 21.10
N HIS A 26 8.87 1.02 20.32
CA HIS A 26 8.28 -0.23 19.84
C HIS A 26 8.41 -0.42 18.31
N GLY A 27 8.54 0.69 17.57
CA GLY A 27 8.75 0.66 16.13
C GLY A 27 7.71 1.47 15.37
N THR A 28 7.68 1.28 14.05
CA THR A 28 6.80 2.01 13.14
C THR A 28 6.27 1.07 12.07
N THR A 29 4.95 1.12 11.86
CA THR A 29 4.22 0.37 10.84
C THR A 29 3.75 1.34 9.77
N PHE A 30 4.05 1.01 8.51
CA PHE A 30 3.55 1.72 7.34
C PHE A 30 2.62 0.79 6.57
N TRP A 31 1.45 1.29 6.16
CA TRP A 31 0.46 0.47 5.45
C TRP A 31 -0.38 1.29 4.48
N PHE A 32 -0.97 0.62 3.49
CA PHE A 32 -1.88 1.19 2.51
C PHE A 32 -2.82 0.09 1.99
N SER A 33 -3.92 0.50 1.35
CA SER A 33 -4.83 -0.40 0.65
C SER A 33 -4.91 0.02 -0.80
N LEU A 34 -4.97 -0.95 -1.72
CA LEU A 34 -5.18 -0.72 -3.14
C LEU A 34 -6.47 -1.42 -3.57
N PRO A 35 -7.13 -0.94 -4.64
CA PRO A 35 -8.18 -1.72 -5.28
C PRO A 35 -7.62 -3.08 -5.68
N ALA A 36 -8.30 -4.16 -5.29
CA ALA A 36 -7.98 -5.47 -5.83
C ALA A 36 -8.23 -5.43 -7.34
N ALA A 37 -7.29 -5.98 -8.13
CA ALA A 37 -7.59 -6.23 -9.53
C ALA A 37 -8.81 -7.16 -9.60
N HIS A 38 -9.75 -6.86 -10.49
CA HIS A 38 -10.84 -7.78 -10.74
C HIS A 38 -10.21 -9.05 -11.30
N ALA A 39 -10.20 -10.13 -10.50
CA ALA A 39 -9.84 -11.43 -11.04
C ALA A 39 -10.84 -11.70 -12.15
N GLU A 40 -10.37 -11.76 -13.40
CA GLU A 40 -11.16 -12.38 -14.45
C GLU A 40 -11.54 -13.75 -13.89
N ALA A 41 -12.84 -13.95 -13.67
CA ALA A 41 -13.33 -15.14 -13.00
C ALA A 41 -12.70 -16.33 -13.69
N ALA A 42 -11.86 -17.08 -12.96
CA ALA A 42 -11.22 -18.28 -13.47
C ALA A 42 -12.34 -19.14 -14.04
N ALA A 43 -12.47 -19.15 -15.36
CA ALA A 43 -13.51 -19.91 -16.03
C ALA A 43 -13.29 -21.37 -15.64
N PRO A 44 -14.25 -22.03 -14.98
CA PRO A 44 -14.18 -23.48 -14.87
C PRO A 44 -14.38 -24.03 -16.29
N GLY A 45 -13.29 -24.55 -16.86
CA GLY A 45 -13.33 -25.44 -18.02
C GLY A 45 -13.63 -26.87 -17.59
#